data_AF-A0A7C5LW00-F1
#
_entry.id   AF-A0A7C5LW00-F1
#
_cell.length_a   1.000
_cell.length_b   1.000
_cell.length_c   1.000
_cell.angle_alpha   90.00
_cell.angle_beta   90.00
_cell.angle_gamma   90.00
#
_symmetry.space_group_name_H-M   'P 1'
#
loop_
_entity.id
_entity.type
_entity.pdbx_description
1 polymer ?
#
loop_
_entity_poly.entity_id
_entity_poly.type
_entity_poly.pdbx_seq_one_letter_code
_entity_poly.pdbx_strand_id
1 'polypeptide(L)'
;MEISNQDRGQWGSKFGFIMAAAGSAVGLGNIWRFPYITGQNGGGAFVLVYVLCVIAIGIPMIFTELGLGRMAGSSTVGAFKRTGAKGFWLVPPFMALSVSFFVLTFYAVIGGWTIGYIYVTLTSMDITFDAFAQNPTVVLPLFALFMVLTVGIVLGGISGGIEKASKILMPVLFVLLVLVALRSVTLPGAMKGIEFYLVPDFSKIHTSTVLMALSQAFFSMSVGWGIMITYGSYLPRNSNLIESGLWVGFMDAMVALLAGFMIFPAVFAFGKNPAEGSTLVFQILPDIFKAMPAGGPIVGALFFLLLTVAALTSSISILEVPAAYFIDERKWDRKKAAWVVGIAAFIIGIPSAFTAIEGSFFNTISMPWFGGKTITGWLDIIDTIFGTLFIVLGSLLTSVYAGWVIDYKLLTKNLGEGNKIFHKPLIAGASPAQIYAFVLRFIIPITIFLVLLNMMGVLGIFAGT
;
A
#
# COMPACT_ATOMS: atom_id res chain seq x y z
N MET A 1 -34.23 5.35 -4.92
CA MET A 1 -33.76 6.30 -3.89
C MET A 1 -32.24 6.25 -3.88
N GLU A 2 -31.59 7.35 -4.27
CA GLU A 2 -30.16 7.54 -4.01
C GLU A 2 -29.96 7.61 -2.50
N ILE A 3 -28.98 6.88 -1.95
CA ILE A 3 -28.63 7.00 -0.52
C ILE A 3 -28.15 8.44 -0.36
N SER A 4 -28.76 9.22 0.54
CA SER A 4 -28.32 10.58 0.78
C SER A 4 -26.88 10.56 1.27
N ASN A 5 -26.07 11.57 0.91
CA ASN A 5 -24.68 11.67 1.38
C ASN A 5 -24.55 11.66 2.92
N GLN A 6 -25.62 12.01 3.66
CA GLN A 6 -25.64 11.98 5.12
C GLN A 6 -25.67 10.54 5.66
N ASP A 7 -26.38 9.62 5.01
CA ASP A 7 -26.50 8.22 5.47
C ASP A 7 -25.28 7.36 5.10
N ARG A 8 -24.53 7.74 4.06
CA ARG A 8 -23.34 7.02 3.58
C ARG A 8 -22.08 7.31 4.42
N GLY A 9 -22.06 8.46 5.09
CA GLY A 9 -20.92 9.00 5.83
C GLY A 9 -20.03 9.92 4.99
N GLN A 10 -19.37 10.86 5.66
CA GLN A 10 -18.40 11.79 5.07
C GLN A 10 -17.19 11.92 5.99
N TRP A 11 -16.09 12.43 5.44
CA TRP A 11 -14.94 12.85 6.26
C TRP A 11 -15.33 14.07 7.10
N GLY A 12 -15.06 14.01 8.40
CA GLY A 12 -15.26 15.10 9.34
C GLY A 12 -14.19 16.21 9.23
N SER A 13 -13.03 15.91 8.62
CA SER A 13 -11.99 16.90 8.38
C SER A 13 -11.04 16.52 7.26
N LYS A 14 -10.40 17.53 6.65
CA LYS A 14 -9.33 17.33 5.65
C LYS A 14 -8.14 16.57 6.23
N PHE A 15 -7.73 16.91 7.46
CA PHE A 15 -6.65 16.19 8.15
C PHE A 15 -7.01 14.72 8.34
N GLY A 16 -8.24 14.43 8.74
CA GLY A 16 -8.76 13.07 8.87
C GLY A 16 -8.69 12.26 7.58
N PHE A 17 -9.13 12.86 6.47
CA PHE A 17 -8.98 12.24 5.15
C PHE A 17 -7.51 11.97 4.79
N ILE A 18 -6.63 12.97 4.94
CA ILE A 18 -5.20 12.81 4.60
C ILE A 18 -4.56 11.72 5.45
N MET A 19 -4.83 11.67 6.76
CA MET A 19 -4.30 10.60 7.62
C MET A 19 -4.84 9.23 7.21
N ALA A 20 -6.12 9.10 6.86
CA ALA A 20 -6.67 7.83 6.42
C ALA A 20 -6.10 7.36 5.08
N ALA A 21 -6.01 8.26 4.09
CA ALA A 21 -5.44 7.96 2.78
C ALA A 21 -3.92 7.71 2.85
N ALA A 22 -3.19 8.47 3.68
CA ALA A 22 -1.79 8.18 3.95
C ALA A 22 -1.61 6.84 4.67
N GLY A 23 -2.47 6.51 5.65
CA GLY A 23 -2.41 5.23 6.36
C GLY A 23 -2.85 4.02 5.55
N SER A 24 -3.58 4.22 4.45
CA SER A 24 -3.81 3.15 3.48
C SER A 24 -2.57 2.88 2.61
N ALA A 25 -1.88 3.95 2.19
CA ALA A 25 -0.65 3.85 1.38
C ALA A 25 0.53 3.33 2.22
N VAL A 26 0.68 3.87 3.42
CA VAL A 26 1.74 3.50 4.34
C VAL A 26 1.46 2.13 4.96
N GLY A 27 2.31 1.15 4.67
CA GLY A 27 2.22 -0.19 5.25
C GLY A 27 3.50 -1.01 5.12
N LEU A 28 3.35 -2.33 5.01
CA LEU A 28 4.46 -3.26 4.77
C LEU A 28 5.22 -2.93 3.46
N GLY A 29 4.57 -2.29 2.49
CA GLY A 29 5.22 -1.79 1.27
C GLY A 29 6.36 -0.80 1.56
N ASN A 30 6.20 0.07 2.55
CA ASN A 30 7.18 1.08 2.92
C ASN A 30 8.23 0.54 3.90
N ILE A 31 7.78 -0.26 4.87
CA ILE A 31 8.65 -0.68 5.99
C ILE A 31 9.44 -1.93 5.64
N TRP A 32 8.84 -2.85 4.89
CA TRP A 32 9.46 -4.13 4.52
C TRP A 32 9.94 -4.12 3.07
N ARG A 33 9.07 -3.77 2.11
CA ARG A 33 9.38 -3.93 0.68
C ARG A 33 10.40 -2.91 0.16
N PHE A 34 10.21 -1.64 0.51
CA PHE A 34 11.05 -0.55 0.02
C PHE A 34 12.55 -0.73 0.38
N PRO A 35 12.94 -1.06 1.64
CA PRO A 35 14.35 -1.23 1.97
C PRO A 35 15.03 -2.35 1.17
N TYR A 36 14.42 -3.53 1.04
CA TYR A 36 15.12 -4.61 0.32
C TYR A 36 15.27 -4.32 -1.17
N ILE A 37 14.25 -3.72 -1.81
CA ILE A 37 14.36 -3.33 -3.22
C ILE A 37 15.44 -2.28 -3.38
N THR A 38 15.50 -1.29 -2.49
CA THR A 38 16.53 -0.27 -2.51
C THR A 38 17.93 -0.88 -2.40
N GLY A 39 18.12 -1.84 -1.50
CA GLY A 39 19.39 -2.52 -1.29
C GLY A 39 19.87 -3.29 -2.51
N GLN A 40 18.95 -3.98 -3.20
CA GLN A 40 19.24 -4.75 -4.42
C GLN A 40 19.45 -3.88 -5.67
N ASN A 41 19.01 -2.62 -5.65
CA ASN A 41 18.98 -1.76 -6.83
C ASN A 41 19.91 -0.53 -6.71
N GLY A 42 20.95 -0.61 -5.88
CA GLY A 42 22.01 0.41 -5.86
C GLY A 42 21.74 1.60 -4.92
N GLY A 43 20.96 1.39 -3.86
CA GLY A 43 20.85 2.36 -2.76
C GLY A 43 20.31 3.71 -3.21
N GLY A 44 21.07 4.78 -2.98
CA GLY A 44 20.67 6.16 -3.30
C GLY A 44 20.28 6.39 -4.77
N ALA A 45 20.83 5.61 -5.71
CA ALA A 45 20.43 5.70 -7.12
C ALA A 45 18.97 5.27 -7.33
N PHE A 46 18.57 4.16 -6.69
CA PHE A 46 17.19 3.70 -6.68
C PHE A 46 16.28 4.68 -5.96
N VAL A 47 16.69 5.20 -4.80
CA VAL A 47 15.90 6.16 -4.01
C VAL A 47 15.56 7.40 -4.84
N LEU A 48 16.54 7.96 -5.56
CA LEU A 48 16.33 9.09 -6.45
C LEU A 48 15.28 8.78 -7.51
N VAL A 49 15.42 7.66 -8.21
CA VAL A 49 14.49 7.26 -9.27
C VAL A 49 13.09 6.99 -8.70
N TYR A 50 12.98 6.35 -7.54
CA TYR A 50 11.72 6.10 -6.85
C TYR A 50 10.98 7.40 -6.51
N VAL A 51 11.66 8.39 -5.93
CA VAL A 51 11.06 9.69 -5.60
C VAL A 51 10.55 10.39 -6.86
N LEU A 52 11.31 10.32 -7.96
CA LEU A 52 10.87 10.85 -9.26
C LEU A 52 9.63 10.10 -9.78
N CYS A 53 9.57 8.78 -9.66
CA CYS A 53 8.39 7.99 -10.04
C CYS A 53 7.15 8.34 -9.19
N VAL A 54 7.31 8.51 -7.88
CA VAL A 54 6.23 8.94 -6.98
C VAL A 54 5.66 10.28 -7.44
N ILE A 55 6.52 11.27 -7.68
CA ILE A 55 6.09 12.63 -8.07
C ILE A 55 5.47 12.63 -9.47
N ALA A 56 6.11 11.97 -10.44
CA ALA A 56 5.74 12.06 -11.84
C ALA A 56 4.56 11.14 -12.23
N ILE A 57 4.30 10.08 -11.46
CA ILE A 57 3.36 9.01 -11.86
C ILE A 57 2.41 8.65 -10.72
N GLY A 58 2.94 8.35 -9.54
CA GLY A 58 2.15 7.92 -8.39
C GLY A 58 1.13 8.98 -7.93
N ILE A 59 1.59 10.20 -7.66
CA ILE A 59 0.74 11.33 -7.25
C ILE A 59 -0.33 11.66 -8.32
N PRO A 60 0.01 11.79 -9.61
CA PRO A 60 -0.99 11.93 -10.67
C PRO A 60 -2.03 10.80 -10.69
N MET A 61 -1.64 9.55 -10.44
CA MET A 61 -2.61 8.47 -10.33
C MET A 61 -3.52 8.60 -9.10
N ILE A 62 -3.00 9.04 -7.95
CA ILE A 62 -3.84 9.38 -6.79
C ILE A 62 -4.86 10.46 -7.16
N PHE A 63 -4.47 11.52 -7.87
CA PHE A 63 -5.42 12.53 -8.33
C PHE A 63 -6.52 11.92 -9.18
N THR A 64 -6.15 11.03 -10.09
CA THR A 64 -7.10 10.33 -10.98
C THR A 64 -8.13 9.55 -10.18
N GLU A 65 -7.70 8.74 -9.23
CA GLU A 65 -8.60 7.93 -8.40
C GLU A 65 -9.49 8.79 -7.48
N LEU A 66 -8.89 9.76 -6.77
CA LEU A 66 -9.65 10.69 -5.93
C LEU A 66 -10.68 11.48 -6.75
N GLY A 67 -10.29 11.89 -7.96
CA GLY A 67 -11.13 12.61 -8.90
C GLY A 67 -12.34 11.79 -9.31
N LEU A 68 -12.14 10.55 -9.77
CA LEU A 68 -13.20 9.60 -10.12
C LEU A 68 -14.15 9.35 -8.94
N GLY A 69 -13.58 9.10 -7.76
CA GLY A 69 -14.33 8.87 -6.53
C GLY A 69 -15.25 10.04 -6.19
N ARG A 70 -14.68 11.25 -6.08
CA ARG A 70 -15.44 12.47 -5.74
C ARG A 70 -16.47 12.82 -6.81
N MET A 71 -16.14 12.62 -8.09
CA MET A 71 -17.06 12.89 -9.20
C MET A 71 -18.34 12.06 -9.08
N ALA A 72 -18.21 10.79 -8.73
CA ALA A 72 -19.33 9.88 -8.68
C ALA A 72 -20.06 9.84 -7.34
N GLY A 73 -19.36 10.11 -6.23
CA GLY A 73 -19.93 9.98 -4.87
C GLY A 73 -20.44 8.57 -4.59
N SER A 74 -19.71 7.56 -5.06
CA SER A 74 -20.07 6.14 -4.91
C SER A 74 -18.82 5.25 -4.82
N SER A 75 -19.01 3.98 -4.45
CA SER A 75 -18.01 2.92 -4.39
C SER A 75 -17.23 2.79 -5.70
N THR A 76 -16.09 2.11 -5.70
CA THR A 76 -15.25 1.94 -6.89
C THR A 76 -16.04 1.49 -8.13
N VAL A 77 -16.89 0.47 -8.01
CA VAL A 77 -17.73 0.00 -9.13
C VAL A 77 -18.79 1.03 -9.51
N GLY A 78 -19.46 1.62 -8.52
CA GLY A 78 -20.44 2.69 -8.75
C GLY A 78 -19.82 3.91 -9.42
N ALA A 79 -18.56 4.22 -9.12
CA ALA A 79 -17.84 5.35 -9.66
C ALA A 79 -17.68 5.22 -11.18
N PHE A 80 -17.14 4.10 -11.63
CA PHE A 80 -17.01 3.79 -13.06
C PHE A 80 -18.38 3.80 -13.76
N LYS A 81 -19.41 3.18 -13.18
CA LYS A 81 -20.77 3.18 -13.77
C LYS A 81 -21.31 4.60 -13.95
N ARG A 82 -21.20 5.45 -12.92
CA ARG A 82 -21.71 6.83 -12.93
C ARG A 82 -20.91 7.76 -13.84
N THR A 83 -19.62 7.47 -14.06
CA THR A 83 -18.78 8.20 -15.03
C THR A 83 -18.90 7.65 -16.45
N GLY A 84 -19.79 6.68 -16.70
CA GLY A 84 -20.16 6.23 -18.04
C GLY A 84 -19.51 4.93 -18.51
N ALA A 85 -18.83 4.18 -17.64
CA ALA A 85 -18.26 2.88 -17.99
C ALA A 85 -19.35 1.86 -18.38
N LYS A 86 -19.12 1.15 -19.49
CA LYS A 86 -19.96 0.07 -20.01
C LYS A 86 -19.09 -1.06 -20.57
N GLY A 87 -19.62 -2.28 -20.60
CA GLY A 87 -18.93 -3.44 -21.17
C GLY A 87 -17.57 -3.68 -20.52
N PHE A 88 -16.51 -3.74 -21.36
CA PHE A 88 -15.12 -3.95 -20.92
C PHE A 88 -14.65 -2.95 -19.86
N TRP A 89 -15.14 -1.70 -19.87
CA TRP A 89 -14.71 -0.67 -18.90
C TRP A 89 -15.26 -0.88 -17.48
N LEU A 90 -16.08 -1.91 -17.26
CA LEU A 90 -16.43 -2.38 -15.91
C LEU A 90 -15.44 -3.39 -15.35
N VAL A 91 -14.52 -3.94 -16.15
CA VAL A 91 -13.48 -4.86 -15.67
C VAL A 91 -12.57 -4.20 -14.62
N PRO A 92 -12.01 -2.99 -14.82
CA PRO A 92 -11.07 -2.39 -13.87
C PRO A 92 -11.60 -2.22 -12.44
N PRO A 93 -12.83 -1.71 -12.20
CA PRO A 93 -13.33 -1.59 -10.83
C PRO A 93 -13.65 -2.93 -10.18
N PHE A 94 -14.01 -3.97 -10.95
CA PHE A 94 -14.16 -5.32 -10.40
C PHE A 94 -12.81 -5.95 -10.08
N MET A 95 -11.76 -5.68 -10.88
CA MET A 95 -10.39 -6.06 -10.52
C MET A 95 -9.96 -5.40 -9.22
N ALA A 96 -10.15 -4.08 -9.07
CA ALA A 96 -9.85 -3.36 -7.82
C ALA A 96 -10.61 -3.92 -6.61
N LEU A 97 -11.88 -4.29 -6.80
CA LEU A 97 -12.69 -4.96 -5.78
C LEU A 97 -12.10 -6.33 -5.38
N SER A 98 -11.70 -7.13 -6.37
CA SER A 98 -11.05 -8.42 -6.14
C SER A 98 -9.69 -8.27 -5.46
N VAL A 99 -8.87 -7.30 -5.88
CA VAL A 99 -7.60 -6.96 -5.23
C VAL A 99 -7.82 -6.70 -3.76
N SER A 100 -8.70 -5.75 -3.44
CA SER A 100 -8.96 -5.39 -2.04
C SER A 100 -9.47 -6.59 -1.24
N PHE A 101 -10.39 -7.38 -1.80
CA PHE A 101 -10.92 -8.54 -1.08
C PHE A 101 -9.88 -9.64 -0.84
N PHE A 102 -9.16 -10.09 -1.88
CA PHE A 102 -8.21 -11.20 -1.78
C PHE A 102 -6.91 -10.81 -1.09
N VAL A 103 -6.47 -9.55 -1.18
CA VAL A 103 -5.32 -9.11 -0.40
C VAL A 103 -5.65 -9.09 1.10
N LEU A 104 -6.87 -8.69 1.47
CA LEU A 104 -7.29 -8.71 2.88
C LEU A 104 -7.16 -10.10 3.53
N THR A 105 -7.40 -11.18 2.76
CA THR A 105 -7.44 -12.54 3.30
C THR A 105 -6.10 -12.98 3.87
N PHE A 106 -4.99 -12.68 3.19
CA PHE A 106 -3.65 -13.02 3.66
C PHE A 106 -3.00 -11.89 4.46
N TYR A 107 -3.30 -10.63 4.13
CA TYR A 107 -2.72 -9.48 4.82
C TYR A 107 -3.11 -9.47 6.31
N ALA A 108 -4.33 -9.88 6.63
CA ALA A 108 -4.79 -9.99 8.00
C ALA A 108 -4.18 -11.18 8.78
N VAL A 109 -3.71 -12.24 8.10
CA VAL A 109 -2.90 -13.30 8.73
C VAL A 109 -1.57 -12.71 9.20
N ILE A 110 -0.90 -11.96 8.32
CA ILE A 110 0.36 -11.26 8.64
C ILE A 110 0.12 -10.24 9.77
N GLY A 111 -0.98 -9.50 9.71
CA GLY A 111 -1.42 -8.62 10.80
C GLY A 111 -1.55 -9.35 12.14
N GLY A 112 -2.15 -10.56 12.14
CA GLY A 112 -2.21 -11.42 13.32
C GLY A 112 -0.83 -11.83 13.86
N TRP A 113 0.12 -12.16 12.99
CA TRP A 113 1.49 -12.47 13.40
C TRP A 113 2.14 -11.30 14.15
N THR A 114 1.96 -10.06 13.66
CA THR A 114 2.53 -8.88 14.34
C THR A 114 2.02 -8.74 15.78
N ILE A 115 0.73 -9.02 16.04
CA ILE A 115 0.15 -8.99 17.39
C ILE A 115 0.82 -10.04 18.28
N GLY A 116 0.95 -11.29 17.80
CA GLY A 116 1.59 -12.37 18.56
C GLY A 116 3.06 -12.05 18.89
N TYR A 117 3.75 -11.42 17.95
CA TYR A 117 5.15 -11.05 18.11
C TYR A 117 5.42 -9.93 19.12
N ILE A 118 4.44 -9.08 19.42
CA ILE A 118 4.52 -8.16 20.56
C ILE A 118 4.75 -8.98 21.84
N TYR A 119 3.95 -10.03 22.05
CA TYR A 119 4.03 -10.86 23.25
C TYR A 119 5.32 -11.68 23.30
N VAL A 120 5.68 -12.35 22.20
CA VAL A 120 6.93 -13.11 22.08
C VAL A 120 8.13 -12.23 22.44
N THR A 121 8.15 -11.00 21.92
CA THR A 121 9.27 -10.08 22.15
C THR A 121 9.28 -9.51 23.56
N LEU A 122 8.13 -9.08 24.10
CA LEU A 122 8.03 -8.56 25.47
C LEU A 122 8.47 -9.58 26.52
N THR A 123 8.10 -10.84 26.31
CA THR A 123 8.39 -11.94 27.24
C THR A 123 9.76 -12.57 26.99
N SER A 124 10.47 -12.15 25.92
CA SER A 124 11.72 -12.78 25.49
C SER A 124 11.58 -14.30 25.32
N MET A 125 10.43 -14.75 24.80
CA MET A 125 10.16 -16.16 24.57
C MET A 125 11.10 -16.72 23.51
N ASP A 126 11.74 -17.86 23.81
CA ASP A 126 12.67 -18.54 22.90
C ASP A 126 11.89 -19.40 21.89
N ILE A 127 11.23 -18.73 20.94
CA ILE A 127 10.51 -19.35 19.83
C ILE A 127 10.94 -18.71 18.51
N THR A 128 11.23 -19.55 17.51
CA THR A 128 11.55 -19.07 16.16
C THR A 128 10.29 -18.66 15.41
N PHE A 129 10.45 -17.84 14.36
CA PHE A 129 9.32 -17.47 13.49
C PHE A 129 8.66 -18.64 12.83
N ASP A 130 9.44 -19.58 12.31
CA ASP A 130 8.89 -20.75 11.64
C ASP A 130 8.08 -21.59 12.63
N ALA A 131 8.57 -21.81 13.86
CA ALA A 131 7.84 -22.56 14.89
C ALA A 131 6.53 -21.86 15.30
N PHE A 132 6.54 -20.53 15.41
CA PHE A 132 5.33 -19.74 15.68
C PHE A 132 4.32 -19.82 14.54
N ALA A 133 4.76 -19.59 13.30
CA ALA A 133 3.90 -19.50 12.12
C ALA A 133 3.30 -20.87 11.75
N GLN A 134 4.00 -21.96 12.06
CA GLN A 134 3.51 -23.33 11.92
C GLN A 134 2.44 -23.72 12.95
N ASN A 135 2.16 -22.91 13.97
CA ASN A 135 1.19 -23.25 15.02
C ASN A 135 -0.21 -22.66 14.71
N PRO A 136 -1.13 -23.42 14.09
CA PRO A 136 -2.46 -22.90 13.73
C PRO A 136 -3.31 -22.55 14.95
N THR A 137 -3.06 -23.17 16.10
CA THR A 137 -3.82 -22.87 17.33
C THR A 137 -3.50 -21.50 17.91
N VAL A 138 -2.35 -20.93 17.54
CA VAL A 138 -1.95 -19.56 17.90
C VAL A 138 -2.26 -18.59 16.75
N VAL A 139 -1.93 -18.97 15.51
CA VAL A 139 -2.09 -18.10 14.33
C VAL A 139 -3.56 -17.80 14.03
N LEU A 140 -4.46 -18.80 14.05
CA LEU A 140 -5.87 -18.58 13.70
C LEU A 140 -6.61 -17.65 14.67
N PRO A 141 -6.45 -17.76 16.01
CA PRO A 141 -7.04 -16.79 16.94
C PRO A 141 -6.49 -15.37 16.77
N LEU A 142 -5.19 -15.22 16.51
CA LEU A 142 -4.59 -13.90 16.27
C LEU A 142 -5.07 -13.27 14.96
N PHE A 143 -5.20 -14.08 13.90
CA PHE A 143 -5.82 -13.68 12.64
C PHE A 143 -7.29 -13.24 12.86
N ALA A 144 -8.06 -14.02 13.60
CA ALA A 144 -9.44 -13.67 13.94
C ALA A 144 -9.52 -12.37 14.74
N LEU A 145 -8.64 -12.18 15.73
CA LEU A 145 -8.55 -10.96 16.52
C LEU A 145 -8.24 -9.75 15.62
N PHE A 146 -7.24 -9.86 14.74
CA PHE A 146 -6.88 -8.79 13.81
C PHE A 146 -8.05 -8.42 12.88
N MET A 147 -8.78 -9.42 12.37
CA MET A 147 -9.98 -9.19 11.56
C MET A 147 -11.10 -8.51 12.34
N VAL A 148 -11.33 -8.90 13.60
CA VAL A 148 -12.32 -8.26 14.47
C VAL A 148 -11.96 -6.80 14.74
N LEU A 149 -10.67 -6.49 14.97
CA LEU A 149 -10.20 -5.10 15.12
C LEU A 149 -10.46 -4.29 13.86
N THR A 150 -10.15 -4.86 12.69
CA THR A 150 -10.36 -4.22 11.38
C THR A 150 -11.85 -3.94 11.15
N VAL A 151 -12.72 -4.95 11.31
CA VAL A 151 -14.17 -4.81 11.17
C VAL A 151 -14.72 -3.81 12.19
N GLY A 152 -14.27 -3.88 13.44
CA GLY A 152 -14.69 -2.98 14.53
C GLY A 152 -14.49 -1.51 14.18
N ILE A 153 -13.37 -1.16 13.55
CA ILE A 153 -13.10 0.22 13.12
C ILE A 153 -14.00 0.60 11.94
N VAL A 154 -14.17 -0.28 10.95
CA VAL A 154 -15.02 -0.01 9.77
C VAL A 154 -16.51 0.13 10.14
N LEU A 155 -16.97 -0.58 11.17
CA LEU A 155 -18.33 -0.44 11.72
C LEU A 155 -18.60 0.97 12.25
N GLY A 156 -17.58 1.66 12.76
CA GLY A 156 -17.67 3.06 13.18
C GLY A 156 -17.90 4.05 12.03
N GLY A 157 -17.84 3.58 10.78
CA GLY A 157 -18.01 4.41 9.59
C GLY A 157 -16.83 5.35 9.33
N ILE A 158 -17.01 6.26 8.37
CA ILE A 158 -15.93 7.12 7.87
C ILE A 158 -15.39 8.06 8.94
N SER A 159 -16.23 8.97 9.46
CA SER A 159 -15.81 9.93 10.49
C SER A 159 -15.72 9.31 11.88
N GLY A 160 -16.60 8.37 12.21
CA GLY A 160 -16.73 7.80 13.54
C GLY A 160 -15.72 6.70 13.86
N GLY A 161 -15.20 6.00 12.84
CA GLY A 161 -14.27 4.89 12.97
C GLY A 161 -12.95 5.15 12.24
N ILE A 162 -12.98 5.13 10.90
CA ILE A 162 -11.79 5.20 10.04
C ILE A 162 -10.96 6.45 10.31
N GLU A 163 -11.61 7.63 10.32
CA GLU A 163 -10.95 8.90 10.57
C GLU A 163 -10.37 8.99 11.98
N LYS A 164 -11.13 8.57 13.01
CA LYS A 164 -10.65 8.61 14.41
C LYS A 164 -9.46 7.71 14.61
N ALA A 165 -9.52 6.48 14.09
CA ALA A 165 -8.40 5.55 14.12
C ALA A 165 -7.18 6.15 13.42
N SER A 166 -7.35 6.62 12.18
CA SER A 166 -6.23 7.14 11.37
C SER A 166 -5.57 8.37 12.00
N LYS A 167 -6.34 9.28 12.63
CA LYS A 167 -5.80 10.45 13.34
C LYS A 167 -4.90 10.10 14.54
N ILE A 168 -5.01 8.88 15.06
CA ILE A 168 -4.20 8.41 16.19
C ILE A 168 -3.08 7.51 15.68
N LEU A 169 -3.45 6.49 14.89
CA LEU A 169 -2.55 5.44 14.42
C LEU A 169 -1.43 5.98 13.53
N MET A 170 -1.71 6.94 12.63
CA MET A 170 -0.69 7.47 11.72
C MET A 170 0.39 8.30 12.43
N PRO A 171 0.05 9.26 13.32
CA PRO A 171 1.06 9.93 14.12
C PRO A 171 1.88 8.97 14.99
N VAL A 172 1.24 7.96 15.60
CA VAL A 172 1.94 6.94 16.41
C VAL A 172 2.95 6.18 15.56
N LEU A 173 2.52 5.70 14.38
CA LEU A 173 3.40 5.03 13.42
C LEU A 173 4.62 5.90 13.05
N PHE A 174 4.39 7.17 12.73
CA PHE A 174 5.45 8.10 12.36
C PHE A 174 6.46 8.31 13.50
N VAL A 175 5.98 8.52 14.72
CA VAL A 175 6.85 8.68 15.90
C VAL A 175 7.70 7.42 16.11
N LEU A 176 7.09 6.23 16.05
CA LEU A 176 7.82 4.99 16.25
C LEU A 176 8.89 4.78 15.16
N LEU A 177 8.59 5.10 13.89
CA LEU A 177 9.59 5.03 12.81
C LEU A 177 10.77 5.97 13.04
N VAL A 178 10.50 7.21 13.44
CA VAL A 178 11.56 8.18 13.75
C VAL A 178 12.44 7.69 14.89
N LEU A 179 11.85 7.13 15.95
CA LEU A 179 12.62 6.60 17.09
C LEU A 179 13.59 5.48 16.67
N VAL A 180 13.15 4.52 15.85
CA VAL A 180 14.02 3.42 15.39
C VAL A 180 15.05 3.94 14.38
N ALA A 181 14.68 4.84 13.48
CA ALA A 181 15.61 5.49 12.55
C ALA A 181 16.71 6.26 13.29
N LEU A 182 16.36 7.03 14.32
CA LEU A 182 17.32 7.73 15.19
C LEU A 182 18.30 6.75 15.85
N ARG A 183 17.81 5.60 16.35
CA ARG A 183 18.73 4.58 16.88
C ARG A 183 19.68 4.09 15.78
N SER A 184 19.16 3.73 14.61
CA SER A 184 19.94 3.19 13.50
C SER A 184 21.08 4.11 13.08
N VAL A 185 20.80 5.41 12.91
CA VAL A 185 21.82 6.40 12.50
C VAL A 185 22.87 6.70 13.57
N THR A 186 22.60 6.38 14.84
CA THR A 186 23.55 6.55 15.96
C THR A 186 24.45 5.33 16.20
N LEU A 187 24.27 4.24 15.45
CA LEU A 187 25.12 3.05 15.58
C LEU A 187 26.56 3.33 15.10
N PRO A 188 27.59 2.78 15.76
CA PRO A 188 28.96 2.86 15.25
C PRO A 188 29.04 2.27 13.84
N GLY A 189 29.60 3.01 12.88
CA GLY A 189 29.70 2.58 11.47
C GLY A 189 28.47 2.90 10.60
N ALA A 190 27.41 3.48 11.17
CA ALA A 190 26.17 3.86 10.48
C ALA A 190 26.38 4.75 9.25
N MET A 191 27.42 5.59 9.25
CA MET A 191 27.64 6.58 8.19
C MET A 191 27.80 5.96 6.80
N LYS A 192 28.44 4.79 6.70
CA LYS A 192 28.56 4.06 5.42
C LYS A 192 27.20 3.67 4.86
N GLY A 193 26.25 3.31 5.73
CA GLY A 193 24.88 3.01 5.32
C GLY A 193 24.10 4.24 4.91
N ILE A 194 24.34 5.38 5.56
CA ILE A 194 23.76 6.68 5.16
C ILE A 194 24.30 7.10 3.79
N GLU A 195 25.61 6.98 3.56
CA GLU A 195 26.23 7.25 2.26
C GLU A 195 25.66 6.35 1.16
N PHE A 196 25.60 5.03 1.41
CA PHE A 196 24.96 4.09 0.48
C PHE A 196 23.52 4.47 0.15
N TYR A 197 22.78 5.00 1.13
CA TYR A 197 21.36 5.31 0.99
C TYR A 197 21.06 6.68 0.35
N LEU A 198 21.93 7.68 0.54
CA LEU A 198 21.68 9.05 0.09
C LEU A 198 22.57 9.53 -1.07
N VAL A 199 23.74 8.91 -1.29
CA VAL A 199 24.64 9.29 -2.37
C VAL A 199 24.33 8.43 -3.60
N PRO A 200 23.72 9.00 -4.65
CA PRO A 200 23.33 8.23 -5.82
C PRO A 200 24.54 7.85 -6.66
N ASP A 201 24.79 6.56 -6.81
CA ASP A 201 25.68 6.03 -7.84
C ASP A 201 24.92 5.90 -9.17
N PHE A 202 25.04 6.90 -10.03
CA PHE A 202 24.36 6.92 -11.33
C PHE A 202 24.72 5.73 -12.23
N SER A 203 25.85 5.05 -12.00
CA SER A 203 26.20 3.83 -12.75
C SER A 203 25.25 2.66 -12.48
N LYS A 204 24.49 2.71 -11.37
CA LYS A 204 23.48 1.71 -10.99
C LYS A 204 22.10 1.98 -11.58
N ILE A 205 21.91 3.07 -12.33
CA ILE A 205 20.64 3.37 -12.97
C ILE A 205 20.59 2.64 -14.31
N HIS A 206 19.89 1.50 -14.29
CA HIS A 206 19.58 0.73 -15.48
C HIS A 206 18.06 0.70 -15.72
N THR A 207 17.64 0.20 -16.88
CA THR A 207 16.21 0.01 -17.19
C THR A 207 15.50 -0.84 -16.14
N SER A 208 16.17 -1.87 -15.59
CA SER A 208 15.66 -2.67 -14.48
C SER A 208 15.39 -1.84 -13.23
N THR A 209 16.36 -1.00 -12.81
CA THR A 209 16.26 -0.09 -11.66
C THR A 209 15.06 0.84 -11.80
N VAL A 210 14.86 1.42 -13.00
CA VAL A 210 13.73 2.32 -13.28
C VAL A 210 12.39 1.58 -13.17
N LEU A 211 12.28 0.39 -13.77
CA LEU A 211 11.05 -0.41 -13.72
C LEU A 211 10.75 -0.92 -12.31
N MET A 212 11.77 -1.22 -11.51
CA MET A 212 11.62 -1.59 -10.09
C MET A 212 11.14 -0.41 -9.25
N ALA A 213 11.74 0.77 -9.44
CA ALA A 213 11.38 1.98 -8.71
C ALA A 213 9.93 2.39 -8.98
N LEU A 214 9.52 2.29 -10.24
CA LEU A 214 8.15 2.50 -10.67
C LEU A 214 7.16 1.48 -10.09
N SER A 215 7.50 0.20 -10.15
CA SER A 215 6.67 -0.87 -9.56
C SER A 215 6.51 -0.66 -8.05
N GLN A 216 7.58 -0.23 -7.37
CA GLN A 216 7.54 0.13 -5.96
C GLN A 216 6.65 1.36 -5.70
N ALA A 217 6.71 2.39 -6.53
CA ALA A 217 5.85 3.57 -6.39
C ALA A 217 4.35 3.22 -6.49
N PHE A 218 3.95 2.39 -7.46
CA PHE A 218 2.56 1.94 -7.58
C PHE A 218 2.08 1.11 -6.39
N PHE A 219 2.92 0.18 -5.93
CA PHE A 219 2.60 -0.68 -4.80
C PHE A 219 2.45 0.15 -3.51
N SER A 220 3.42 1.03 -3.22
CA SER A 220 3.43 1.87 -2.02
C SER A 220 2.21 2.79 -1.95
N MET A 221 1.84 3.43 -3.05
CA MET A 221 0.77 4.44 -3.06
C MET A 221 -0.65 3.86 -3.13
N SER A 222 -0.81 2.53 -3.05
CA SER A 222 -2.09 1.81 -3.18
C SER A 222 -2.88 2.17 -4.45
N VAL A 223 -2.18 2.49 -5.54
CA VAL A 223 -2.80 2.79 -6.84
C VAL A 223 -3.32 1.50 -7.47
N GLY A 224 -4.54 1.51 -8.00
CA GLY A 224 -5.19 0.35 -8.61
C GLY A 224 -6.03 -0.50 -7.66
N TRP A 225 -6.03 -0.17 -6.36
CA TRP A 225 -6.78 -0.90 -5.34
C TRP A 225 -8.25 -0.46 -5.24
N GLY A 226 -8.58 0.70 -5.81
CA GLY A 226 -9.88 1.33 -5.65
C GLY A 226 -10.09 1.99 -4.28
N ILE A 227 -9.06 1.99 -3.44
CA ILE A 227 -9.07 2.65 -2.13
C ILE A 227 -9.22 4.16 -2.30
N MET A 228 -8.41 4.81 -3.15
CA MET A 228 -8.51 6.26 -3.34
C MET A 228 -9.81 6.65 -4.05
N ILE A 229 -10.34 5.81 -4.94
CA ILE A 229 -11.68 6.01 -5.51
C ILE A 229 -12.74 5.97 -4.40
N THR A 230 -12.69 4.96 -3.55
CA THR A 230 -13.65 4.80 -2.45
C THR A 230 -13.52 5.95 -1.44
N TYR A 231 -12.31 6.29 -1.00
CA TYR A 231 -12.07 7.37 -0.05
C TYR A 231 -12.41 8.75 -0.62
N GLY A 232 -12.08 8.99 -1.89
CA GLY A 232 -12.45 10.21 -2.62
C GLY A 232 -13.96 10.39 -2.74
N SER A 233 -14.72 9.30 -2.78
CA SER A 233 -16.18 9.34 -2.86
C SER A 233 -16.89 9.90 -1.62
N TYR A 234 -16.19 9.95 -0.48
CA TYR A 234 -16.71 10.53 0.77
C TYR A 234 -16.31 12.01 0.95
N LEU A 235 -15.56 12.60 0.01
CA LEU A 235 -15.13 13.99 0.09
C LEU A 235 -16.20 14.96 -0.41
N PRO A 236 -16.41 16.10 0.28
CA PRO A 236 -17.20 17.21 -0.24
C PRO A 236 -16.64 17.73 -1.57
N ARG A 237 -17.53 18.23 -2.45
CA ARG A 237 -17.18 18.75 -3.79
C ARG A 237 -16.13 19.87 -3.75
N ASN A 238 -16.21 20.77 -2.78
CA ASN A 238 -15.28 21.90 -2.62
C ASN A 238 -13.90 21.52 -2.01
N SER A 239 -13.64 20.25 -1.71
CA SER A 239 -12.35 19.81 -1.15
C SER A 239 -11.19 20.04 -2.12
N ASN A 240 -10.02 20.45 -1.60
CA ASN A 240 -8.81 20.60 -2.40
C ASN A 240 -8.15 19.21 -2.62
N LEU A 241 -8.53 18.50 -3.68
CA LEU A 241 -7.98 17.17 -3.99
C LEU A 241 -6.49 17.21 -4.36
N ILE A 242 -6.04 18.27 -5.03
CA ILE A 242 -4.63 18.41 -5.44
C ILE A 242 -3.73 18.45 -4.21
N GLU A 243 -4.02 19.36 -3.27
CA GLU A 243 -3.22 19.47 -2.05
C GLU A 243 -3.31 18.21 -1.20
N SER A 244 -4.51 17.61 -1.11
CA SER A 244 -4.67 16.40 -0.30
C SER A 244 -3.95 15.20 -0.91
N GLY A 245 -3.99 15.02 -2.24
CA GLY A 245 -3.22 13.98 -2.92
C GLY A 245 -1.70 14.20 -2.86
N LEU A 246 -1.24 15.46 -2.90
CA LEU A 246 0.17 15.81 -2.67
C LEU A 246 0.62 15.38 -1.27
N TRP A 247 -0.18 15.69 -0.23
CA TRP A 247 0.12 15.26 1.14
C TRP A 247 0.13 13.74 1.29
N VAL A 248 -0.82 13.03 0.68
CA VAL A 248 -0.85 11.56 0.72
C VAL A 248 0.42 10.98 0.10
N GLY A 249 0.79 11.41 -1.10
CA GLY A 249 2.01 10.92 -1.75
C GLY A 249 3.30 11.33 -1.02
N PHE A 250 3.34 12.54 -0.45
CA PHE A 250 4.46 12.98 0.38
C PHE A 250 4.62 12.13 1.63
N MET A 251 3.52 11.85 2.35
CA MET A 251 3.57 11.04 3.57
C MET A 251 3.97 9.59 3.29
N ASP A 252 3.45 9.00 2.21
CA ASP A 252 3.87 7.67 1.73
C ASP A 252 5.38 7.61 1.47
N ALA A 253 5.88 8.50 0.61
CA ALA A 253 7.30 8.57 0.28
C ALA A 253 8.15 8.85 1.53
N MET A 254 7.73 9.76 2.40
CA MET A 254 8.45 10.10 3.62
C MET A 254 8.58 8.88 4.55
N VAL A 255 7.53 8.06 4.71
CA VAL A 255 7.61 6.84 5.51
C VAL A 255 8.53 5.81 4.86
N ALA A 256 8.47 5.62 3.55
CA ALA A 256 9.42 4.75 2.84
C ALA A 256 10.87 5.23 3.05
N LEU A 257 11.11 6.54 2.97
CA LEU A 257 12.44 7.10 3.20
C LEU A 257 12.93 6.89 4.64
N LEU A 258 12.06 7.10 5.63
CA LEU A 258 12.37 6.83 7.03
C LEU A 258 12.67 5.36 7.29
N ALA A 259 11.97 4.44 6.62
CA ALA A 259 12.28 3.01 6.69
C ALA A 259 13.68 2.70 6.12
N GLY A 260 14.11 3.41 5.07
CA GLY A 260 15.49 3.33 4.59
C GLY A 260 16.52 3.76 5.64
N PHE A 261 16.28 4.88 6.33
CA PHE A 261 17.11 5.33 7.46
C PHE A 261 17.07 4.39 8.67
N MET A 262 15.97 3.65 8.86
CA MET A 262 15.89 2.61 9.87
C MET A 262 16.79 1.43 9.52
N ILE A 263 16.88 1.03 8.25
CA ILE A 263 17.53 -0.22 7.85
C ILE A 263 19.00 -0.03 7.46
N PHE A 264 19.33 0.84 6.52
CA PHE A 264 20.66 0.88 5.92
C PHE A 264 21.80 1.29 6.87
N PRO A 265 21.63 2.28 7.76
CA PRO A 265 22.67 2.60 8.72
C PRO A 265 23.02 1.39 9.61
N ALA A 266 22.01 0.66 10.09
CA ALA A 266 22.19 -0.58 10.85
C ALA A 266 22.82 -1.72 10.04
N VAL A 267 22.42 -1.93 8.78
CA VAL A 267 23.03 -2.92 7.88
C VAL A 267 24.54 -2.77 7.86
N PHE A 268 25.03 -1.55 7.64
CA PHE A 268 26.46 -1.29 7.54
C PHE A 268 27.15 -1.27 8.91
N ALA A 269 26.47 -0.80 9.97
CA ALA A 269 26.98 -0.87 11.33
C ALA A 269 27.23 -2.31 11.80
N PHE A 270 26.37 -3.24 11.40
CA PHE A 270 26.50 -4.66 11.72
C PHE A 270 27.28 -5.47 10.68
N GLY A 271 27.84 -4.82 9.64
CA GLY A 271 28.61 -5.48 8.60
C GLY A 271 27.81 -6.46 7.74
N LYS A 272 26.49 -6.26 7.63
CA LYS A 272 25.61 -7.09 6.79
C LYS A 272 25.56 -6.59 5.36
N ASN A 273 25.11 -7.46 4.47
CA ASN A 273 24.89 -7.14 3.06
C ASN A 273 23.55 -6.40 2.87
N PRO A 274 23.50 -5.24 2.20
CA PRO A 274 22.24 -4.55 1.91
C PRO A 274 21.36 -5.28 0.88
N ALA A 275 21.88 -6.24 0.11
CA ALA A 275 21.18 -6.92 -0.97
C ALA A 275 20.58 -8.30 -0.58
N GLU A 276 20.25 -8.52 0.69
CA GLU A 276 19.69 -9.78 1.24
C GLU A 276 18.22 -10.07 0.86
N GLY A 277 17.58 -9.19 0.09
CA GLY A 277 16.21 -9.38 -0.39
C GLY A 277 15.16 -9.33 0.71
N SER A 278 14.04 -10.04 0.52
CA SER A 278 12.84 -9.96 1.37
C SER A 278 13.08 -10.26 2.85
N THR A 279 14.19 -10.91 3.22
CA THR A 279 14.51 -11.23 4.61
C THR A 279 15.27 -10.09 5.34
N LEU A 280 15.79 -9.09 4.61
CA LEU A 280 16.66 -8.03 5.13
C LEU A 280 16.12 -7.39 6.42
N VAL A 281 14.87 -6.94 6.39
CA VAL A 281 14.25 -6.21 7.51
C VAL A 281 14.11 -7.10 8.74
N PHE A 282 13.76 -8.37 8.55
CA PHE A 282 13.64 -9.36 9.64
C PHE A 282 14.99 -9.77 10.23
N GLN A 283 16.08 -9.65 9.46
CA GLN A 283 17.43 -9.90 9.97
C GLN A 283 18.03 -8.71 10.70
N ILE A 284 17.71 -7.48 10.26
CA ILE A 284 18.35 -6.26 10.77
C ILE A 284 17.69 -5.73 12.02
N LEU A 285 16.37 -5.73 12.06
CA LEU A 285 15.62 -5.15 13.17
C LEU A 285 15.90 -5.83 14.51
N PRO A 286 15.96 -7.18 14.63
CA PRO A 286 16.35 -7.82 15.88
C PRO A 286 17.72 -7.38 16.37
N ASP A 287 18.69 -7.17 15.47
CA ASP A 287 20.04 -6.73 15.84
C ASP A 287 20.05 -5.26 16.27
N ILE A 288 19.24 -4.40 15.64
CA ILE A 288 19.00 -3.04 16.12
C ILE A 288 18.50 -3.07 17.56
N PHE A 289 17.51 -3.93 17.86
CA PHE A 289 16.92 -4.02 19.20
C PHE A 289 17.87 -4.59 20.24
N LYS A 290 18.67 -5.60 19.89
CA LYS A 290 19.73 -6.15 20.76
C LYS A 290 20.83 -5.12 21.05
N ALA A 291 21.14 -4.27 20.09
CA ALA A 291 22.15 -3.22 20.24
C ALA A 291 21.65 -2.02 21.06
N MET A 292 20.37 -1.95 21.41
CA MET A 292 19.88 -0.90 22.30
C MET A 292 20.30 -1.17 23.75
N PRO A 293 20.59 -0.12 24.56
CA PRO A 293 20.75 -0.27 26.01
C PRO A 293 19.50 -0.89 26.66
N ALA A 294 19.55 -1.16 27.98
CA ALA A 294 18.45 -1.76 28.75
C ALA A 294 17.05 -1.35 28.23
N GLY A 295 16.27 -2.31 27.72
CA GLY A 295 14.98 -2.06 27.06
C GLY A 295 14.77 -2.73 25.70
N GLY A 296 15.71 -3.52 25.18
CA GLY A 296 15.57 -4.24 23.89
C GLY A 296 14.23 -4.96 23.67
N PRO A 297 13.72 -5.76 24.64
CA PRO A 297 12.39 -6.37 24.56
C PRO A 297 11.24 -5.36 24.42
N ILE A 298 11.31 -4.23 25.13
CA ILE A 298 10.30 -3.17 25.05
C ILE A 298 10.32 -2.53 23.67
N VAL A 299 11.51 -2.27 23.13
CA VAL A 299 11.63 -1.61 21.82
C VAL A 299 11.24 -2.56 20.68
N GLY A 300 11.63 -3.83 20.75
CA GLY A 300 11.16 -4.83 19.79
C GLY A 300 9.63 -4.99 19.84
N ALA A 301 9.02 -4.94 21.02
CA ALA A 301 7.57 -4.92 21.16
C ALA A 301 6.92 -3.65 20.59
N LEU A 302 7.53 -2.48 20.79
CA LEU A 302 7.09 -1.23 20.17
C LEU A 302 7.20 -1.28 18.64
N PHE A 303 8.19 -1.99 18.10
CA PHE A 303 8.29 -2.23 16.66
C PHE A 303 7.18 -3.15 16.15
N PHE A 304 6.87 -4.24 16.83
CA PHE A 304 5.74 -5.08 16.42
C PHE A 304 4.40 -4.35 16.59
N LEU A 305 4.27 -3.49 17.60
CA LEU A 305 3.15 -2.57 17.72
C LEU A 305 3.08 -1.61 16.53
N LEU A 306 4.20 -1.05 16.09
CA LEU A 306 4.31 -0.23 14.88
C LEU A 306 3.78 -1.01 13.66
N LEU A 307 4.25 -2.25 13.46
CA LEU A 307 3.79 -3.10 12.36
C LEU A 307 2.30 -3.43 12.46
N THR A 308 1.78 -3.74 13.66
CA THR A 308 0.35 -3.96 13.88
C THR A 308 -0.45 -2.73 13.51
N VAL A 309 -0.01 -1.55 13.92
CA VAL A 309 -0.66 -0.27 13.62
C VAL A 309 -0.66 -0.01 12.11
N ALA A 310 0.48 -0.17 11.43
CA ALA A 310 0.60 0.00 9.99
C ALA A 310 -0.28 -1.02 9.23
N ALA A 311 -0.28 -2.28 9.65
CA ALA A 311 -1.13 -3.31 9.06
C ALA A 311 -2.62 -2.98 9.28
N LEU A 312 -2.98 -2.52 10.47
CA LEU A 312 -4.37 -2.18 10.80
C LEU A 312 -4.87 -0.98 9.99
N THR A 313 -4.05 0.06 9.78
CA THR A 313 -4.45 1.22 8.95
C THR A 313 -4.70 0.82 7.50
N SER A 314 -3.85 -0.03 6.93
CA SER A 314 -4.08 -0.56 5.58
C SER A 314 -5.31 -1.47 5.54
N SER A 315 -5.48 -2.40 6.47
CA SER A 315 -6.59 -3.37 6.44
C SER A 315 -7.97 -2.70 6.54
N ILE A 316 -8.08 -1.60 7.29
CA ILE A 316 -9.32 -0.78 7.36
C ILE A 316 -9.70 -0.27 5.97
N SER A 317 -8.73 0.27 5.23
CA SER A 317 -8.96 0.82 3.90
C SER A 317 -9.28 -0.26 2.86
N ILE A 318 -8.58 -1.39 2.95
CA ILE A 318 -8.78 -2.55 2.09
C ILE A 318 -10.18 -3.15 2.31
N LEU A 319 -10.66 -3.26 3.56
CA LEU A 319 -12.01 -3.76 3.87
C LEU A 319 -13.10 -2.79 3.40
N GLU A 320 -12.87 -1.48 3.49
CA GLU A 320 -13.86 -0.47 3.11
C GLU A 320 -14.22 -0.53 1.62
N VAL A 321 -13.30 -0.91 0.72
CA VAL A 321 -13.58 -1.00 -0.73
C VAL A 321 -14.73 -1.98 -1.04
N PRO A 322 -14.68 -3.26 -0.66
CA PRO A 322 -15.79 -4.19 -0.83
C PRO A 322 -17.01 -3.85 0.03
N ALA A 323 -16.83 -3.33 1.25
CA ALA A 323 -17.96 -2.92 2.07
C ALA A 323 -18.77 -1.79 1.39
N ALA A 324 -18.08 -0.78 0.86
CA ALA A 324 -18.69 0.32 0.11
C ALA A 324 -19.42 -0.15 -1.14
N TYR A 325 -18.89 -1.16 -1.85
CA TYR A 325 -19.58 -1.78 -2.97
C TYR A 325 -20.92 -2.40 -2.56
N PHE A 326 -20.96 -3.19 -1.48
CA PHE A 326 -22.23 -3.79 -1.01
C PHE A 326 -23.21 -2.74 -0.49
N ILE A 327 -22.73 -1.67 0.15
CA ILE A 327 -23.57 -0.55 0.61
C ILE A 327 -24.19 0.17 -0.60
N ASP A 328 -23.38 0.56 -1.58
CA ASP A 328 -23.85 1.42 -2.66
C ASP A 328 -24.60 0.68 -3.76
N GLU A 329 -24.07 -0.48 -4.18
CA GLU A 329 -24.59 -1.23 -5.32
C GLU A 329 -25.62 -2.28 -4.91
N ARG A 330 -25.51 -2.80 -3.67
CA ARG A 330 -26.42 -3.83 -3.14
C ARG A 330 -27.34 -3.33 -2.03
N LYS A 331 -27.22 -2.05 -1.62
CA LYS A 331 -28.08 -1.41 -0.62
C LYS A 331 -28.08 -2.10 0.74
N TRP A 332 -26.95 -2.73 1.09
CA TRP A 332 -26.79 -3.29 2.43
C TRP A 332 -26.51 -2.17 3.44
N ASP A 333 -26.92 -2.38 4.69
CA ASP A 333 -26.45 -1.54 5.77
C ASP A 333 -24.96 -1.80 6.05
N ARG A 334 -24.27 -0.80 6.63
CA ARG A 334 -22.83 -0.86 6.89
C ARG A 334 -22.44 -2.02 7.80
N LYS A 335 -23.27 -2.35 8.79
CA LYS A 335 -22.99 -3.45 9.73
C LYS A 335 -22.97 -4.78 9.02
N LYS A 336 -23.98 -5.06 8.20
CA LYS A 336 -24.04 -6.26 7.37
C LYS A 336 -22.87 -6.32 6.39
N ALA A 337 -22.58 -5.23 5.68
CA ALA A 337 -21.49 -5.19 4.70
C ALA A 337 -20.12 -5.48 5.35
N ALA A 338 -19.78 -4.79 6.44
CA ALA A 338 -18.49 -4.96 7.11
C ALA A 338 -18.32 -6.38 7.68
N TRP A 339 -19.34 -6.93 8.35
CA TRP A 339 -19.25 -8.28 8.91
C TRP A 339 -19.21 -9.37 7.84
N VAL A 340 -20.03 -9.28 6.80
CA VAL A 340 -20.04 -10.29 5.74
C VAL A 340 -18.70 -10.30 5.01
N VAL A 341 -18.17 -9.12 4.65
CA VAL A 341 -16.85 -9.01 4.01
C VAL A 341 -15.76 -9.55 4.96
N GLY A 342 -15.76 -9.14 6.23
CA GLY A 342 -14.76 -9.57 7.20
C GLY A 342 -14.79 -11.08 7.47
N ILE A 343 -15.96 -11.66 7.67
CA ILE A 343 -16.13 -13.11 7.88
C ILE A 343 -15.72 -13.88 6.61
N ALA A 344 -16.12 -13.42 5.43
CA ALA A 344 -15.72 -14.05 4.18
C ALA A 344 -14.19 -13.98 3.98
N ALA A 345 -13.57 -12.83 4.28
CA ALA A 345 -12.13 -12.67 4.21
C ALA A 345 -11.39 -13.56 5.22
N PHE A 346 -11.93 -13.72 6.44
CA PHE A 346 -11.39 -14.63 7.44
C PHE A 346 -11.43 -16.09 6.95
N ILE A 347 -12.59 -16.56 6.50
CA ILE A 347 -12.77 -17.96 6.04
C ILE A 347 -11.87 -18.24 4.83
N ILE A 348 -11.83 -17.35 3.85
CA ILE A 348 -11.02 -17.50 2.63
C ILE A 348 -9.52 -17.31 2.92
N GLY A 349 -9.16 -16.65 4.02
CA GLY A 349 -7.78 -16.48 4.48
C GLY A 349 -7.20 -17.66 5.26
N ILE A 350 -8.01 -18.62 5.72
CA ILE A 350 -7.52 -19.82 6.43
C ILE A 350 -6.44 -20.58 5.63
N PRO A 351 -6.61 -20.84 4.31
CA PRO A 351 -5.55 -21.37 3.45
C PRO A 351 -4.22 -20.61 3.53
N SER A 352 -4.25 -19.28 3.57
CA SER A 352 -3.05 -18.44 3.70
C SER A 352 -2.39 -18.60 5.08
N ALA A 353 -3.18 -18.75 6.15
CA ALA A 353 -2.65 -19.05 7.48
C ALA A 353 -1.96 -20.43 7.55
N PHE A 354 -2.41 -21.40 6.74
CA PHE A 354 -1.80 -22.72 6.67
C PHE A 354 -0.61 -22.80 5.72
N THR A 355 -0.31 -21.76 4.94
CA THR A 355 0.84 -21.74 4.03
C THR A 355 2.17 -21.90 4.76
N ALA A 356 2.25 -21.44 6.03
CA ALA A 356 3.44 -21.59 6.86
C ALA A 356 3.63 -23.01 7.42
N ILE A 357 2.59 -23.87 7.41
CA ILE A 357 2.65 -25.24 7.94
C ILE A 357 3.39 -26.12 6.95
N GLU A 358 4.61 -26.52 7.31
CA GLU A 358 5.48 -27.35 6.47
C GLU A 358 4.78 -28.66 6.08
N GLY A 359 4.87 -29.02 4.80
CA GLY A 359 4.25 -30.23 4.25
C GLY A 359 2.74 -30.17 4.09
N SER A 360 2.07 -29.07 4.48
CA SER A 360 0.66 -28.88 4.18
C SER A 360 0.41 -28.71 2.67
N PHE A 361 -0.81 -29.03 2.22
CA PHE A 361 -1.21 -28.78 0.83
C PHE A 361 -1.04 -27.30 0.44
N PHE A 362 -1.35 -26.38 1.34
CA PHE A 362 -1.25 -24.93 1.08
C PHE A 362 0.19 -24.42 1.08
N ASN A 363 1.11 -25.11 1.73
CA ASN A 363 2.55 -24.82 1.66
C ASN A 363 3.17 -25.33 0.34
N THR A 364 2.71 -26.48 -0.16
CA THR A 364 3.33 -27.18 -1.29
C THR A 364 2.67 -26.93 -2.64
N ILE A 365 1.45 -26.40 -2.67
CA ILE A 365 0.77 -26.03 -3.92
C ILE A 365 1.61 -25.03 -4.71
N SER A 366 1.74 -25.28 -6.01
CA SER A 366 2.55 -24.46 -6.89
C SER A 366 1.81 -24.12 -8.18
N MET A 367 2.04 -22.94 -8.72
CA MET A 367 1.50 -22.47 -10.00
C MET A 367 2.64 -22.02 -10.92
N PRO A 368 2.65 -22.45 -12.20
CA PRO A 368 3.61 -21.92 -13.15
C PRO A 368 3.34 -20.43 -13.38
N TRP A 369 4.41 -19.66 -13.54
CA TRP A 369 4.37 -18.22 -13.76
C TRP A 369 5.19 -17.84 -14.99
N PHE A 370 4.97 -16.61 -15.45
CA PHE A 370 5.70 -16.05 -16.58
C PHE A 370 7.22 -16.07 -16.35
N GLY A 371 7.97 -16.19 -17.44
CA GLY A 371 9.44 -16.24 -17.39
C GLY A 371 10.01 -17.55 -16.84
N GLY A 372 9.24 -18.64 -16.84
CA GLY A 372 9.70 -19.96 -16.37
C GLY A 372 9.80 -20.08 -14.84
N LYS A 373 9.21 -19.13 -14.10
CA LYS A 373 9.17 -19.14 -12.64
C LYS A 373 8.03 -20.02 -12.15
N THR A 374 8.18 -20.58 -10.95
CA THR A 374 7.12 -21.29 -10.25
C THR A 374 6.89 -20.59 -8.93
N ILE A 375 5.64 -20.23 -8.64
CA ILE A 375 5.25 -19.66 -7.36
C ILE A 375 4.68 -20.79 -6.52
N THR A 376 5.23 -20.98 -5.32
CA THR A 376 4.87 -22.05 -4.39
C THR A 376 4.32 -21.44 -3.12
N GLY A 377 3.26 -22.04 -2.56
CA GLY A 377 2.56 -21.53 -1.39
C GLY A 377 1.30 -20.77 -1.78
N TRP A 378 0.19 -21.05 -1.08
CA TRP A 378 -1.11 -20.45 -1.37
C TRP A 378 -1.08 -18.93 -1.17
N LEU A 379 -0.47 -18.44 -0.09
CA LEU A 379 -0.30 -17.01 0.16
C LEU A 379 0.40 -16.32 -1.02
N ASP A 380 1.54 -16.85 -1.46
CA ASP A 380 2.34 -16.25 -2.54
C ASP A 380 1.63 -16.29 -3.88
N ILE A 381 0.84 -17.34 -4.16
CA ILE A 381 0.01 -17.43 -5.36
C ILE A 381 -1.07 -16.33 -5.37
N ILE A 382 -1.80 -16.15 -4.26
CA ILE A 382 -2.85 -15.12 -4.15
C ILE A 382 -2.23 -13.72 -4.21
N ASP A 383 -1.11 -13.48 -3.54
CA ASP A 383 -0.39 -12.20 -3.62
C ASP A 383 0.10 -11.92 -5.06
N THR A 384 0.65 -12.93 -5.73
CA THR A 384 1.13 -12.77 -7.12
C THR A 384 0.00 -12.41 -8.08
N ILE A 385 -1.18 -13.04 -7.96
CA ILE A 385 -2.33 -12.77 -8.81
C ILE A 385 -2.97 -11.42 -8.46
N PHE A 386 -3.29 -11.20 -7.19
CA PHE A 386 -4.10 -10.05 -6.75
C PHE A 386 -3.25 -8.88 -6.24
N GLY A 387 -2.29 -9.15 -5.35
CA GLY A 387 -1.36 -8.17 -4.77
C GLY A 387 -0.28 -7.66 -5.74
N THR A 388 -0.14 -8.28 -6.91
CA THR A 388 0.85 -7.89 -7.92
C THR A 388 0.23 -7.70 -9.32
N LEU A 389 -0.26 -8.76 -9.97
CA LEU A 389 -0.72 -8.67 -11.37
C LEU A 389 -1.97 -7.80 -11.55
N PHE A 390 -3.02 -8.03 -10.75
CA PHE A 390 -4.28 -7.31 -10.90
C PHE A 390 -4.17 -5.83 -10.55
N ILE A 391 -3.28 -5.45 -9.63
CA ILE A 391 -3.00 -4.05 -9.32
C ILE A 391 -2.40 -3.32 -10.51
N VAL A 392 -1.39 -3.92 -11.16
CA VAL A 392 -0.73 -3.31 -12.32
C VAL A 392 -1.68 -3.22 -13.51
N LEU A 393 -2.40 -4.31 -13.81
CA LEU A 393 -3.42 -4.32 -14.86
C LEU A 393 -4.57 -3.36 -14.58
N GLY A 394 -5.09 -3.35 -13.34
CA GLY A 394 -6.17 -2.46 -12.91
C GLY A 394 -5.76 -0.99 -13.00
N SER A 395 -4.53 -0.66 -12.62
CA SER A 395 -3.96 0.68 -12.75
C SER A 395 -3.82 1.11 -14.21
N LEU A 396 -3.32 0.22 -15.08
CA LEU A 396 -3.22 0.48 -16.52
C LEU A 396 -4.60 0.79 -17.09
N LEU A 397 -5.57 -0.10 -16.89
CA LEU A 397 -6.90 0.07 -17.46
C LEU A 397 -7.64 1.26 -16.86
N THR A 398 -7.44 1.57 -15.58
CA THR A 398 -8.00 2.77 -14.93
C THR A 398 -7.40 4.05 -15.52
N SER A 399 -6.09 4.08 -15.78
CA SER A 399 -5.44 5.24 -16.41
C SER A 399 -5.93 5.46 -17.84
N VAL A 400 -6.11 4.39 -18.63
CA VAL A 400 -6.66 4.46 -19.98
C VAL A 400 -8.12 4.91 -19.94
N TYR A 401 -8.92 4.36 -19.04
CA TYR A 401 -10.31 4.77 -18.84
C TYR A 401 -10.42 6.27 -18.53
N ALA A 402 -9.66 6.74 -17.55
CA ALA A 402 -9.68 8.13 -17.11
C ALA A 402 -9.11 9.12 -18.14
N GLY A 403 -8.10 8.70 -18.90
CA GLY A 403 -7.43 9.55 -19.89
C GLY A 403 -8.10 9.59 -21.27
N TRP A 404 -8.77 8.50 -21.67
CA TRP A 404 -9.21 8.32 -23.06
C TRP A 404 -10.67 7.94 -23.24
N VAL A 405 -11.31 7.36 -22.23
CA VAL A 405 -12.69 6.84 -22.37
C VAL A 405 -13.70 7.85 -21.83
N ILE A 406 -13.42 8.43 -20.66
CA ILE A 406 -14.20 9.56 -20.14
C ILE A 406 -13.67 10.87 -20.71
N ASP A 407 -14.49 11.93 -20.62
CA ASP A 407 -13.99 13.28 -20.87
C ASP A 407 -13.01 13.68 -19.76
N TYR A 408 -11.71 13.54 -20.04
CA TYR A 408 -10.65 13.92 -19.10
C TYR A 408 -10.75 15.39 -18.70
N LYS A 409 -11.38 16.26 -19.50
CA LYS A 409 -11.61 17.68 -19.13
C LYS A 409 -12.60 17.81 -17.98
N LEU A 410 -13.58 16.90 -17.89
CA LEU A 410 -14.48 16.83 -16.73
C LEU A 410 -13.71 16.41 -15.49
N LEU A 411 -12.78 15.45 -15.62
CA LEU A 411 -11.92 15.02 -14.52
C LEU A 411 -11.01 16.15 -14.04
N THR A 412 -10.31 16.86 -14.95
CA THR A 412 -9.45 17.99 -14.58
C THR A 412 -10.24 19.15 -13.98
N LYS A 413 -11.42 19.46 -14.54
CA LYS A 413 -12.33 20.47 -13.99
C LYS A 413 -12.71 20.13 -12.56
N ASN A 414 -13.18 18.89 -12.32
CA ASN A 414 -13.49 18.41 -10.98
C ASN A 414 -12.28 18.60 -10.07
N LEU A 415 -11.10 18.08 -10.42
CA LEU A 415 -9.88 18.19 -9.61
C LEU A 415 -9.55 19.64 -9.17
N GLY A 416 -9.82 20.62 -10.03
CA GLY A 416 -9.61 22.04 -9.73
C GLY A 416 -10.70 22.75 -8.92
N GLU A 417 -11.85 22.14 -8.61
CA GLU A 417 -12.96 22.79 -7.88
C GLU A 417 -12.52 23.36 -6.51
N GLY A 418 -11.57 22.71 -5.82
CA GLY A 418 -10.99 23.17 -4.56
C GLY A 418 -9.63 23.86 -4.70
N ASN A 419 -9.13 24.09 -5.92
CA ASN A 419 -7.80 24.66 -6.17
C ASN A 419 -7.81 25.60 -7.39
N LYS A 420 -7.89 26.91 -7.10
CA LYS A 420 -7.94 27.96 -8.13
C LYS A 420 -6.66 28.11 -8.94
N ILE A 421 -5.53 27.55 -8.47
CA ILE A 421 -4.23 27.64 -9.14
C ILE A 421 -4.06 26.52 -10.17
N PHE A 422 -4.73 25.37 -9.98
CA PHE A 422 -4.55 24.17 -10.82
C PHE A 422 -4.79 24.40 -12.32
N HIS A 423 -5.71 25.31 -12.67
CA HIS A 423 -6.01 25.67 -14.06
C HIS A 423 -5.29 26.93 -14.55
N LYS A 424 -4.58 27.64 -13.67
CA LYS A 424 -3.82 28.84 -14.07
C LYS A 424 -2.53 28.42 -14.77
N PRO A 425 -2.15 29.09 -15.88
CA PRO A 425 -0.87 28.86 -16.53
C PRO A 425 0.27 29.25 -15.56
N LEU A 426 1.28 28.39 -15.45
CA LEU A 426 2.41 28.55 -14.52
C LEU A 426 3.73 28.30 -15.24
N ILE A 427 4.00 27.04 -15.61
CA ILE A 427 5.29 26.61 -16.14
C ILE A 427 5.25 26.73 -17.67
N ALA A 428 6.07 27.61 -18.24
CA ALA A 428 6.20 27.80 -19.70
C ALA A 428 4.84 28.04 -20.42
N GLY A 429 3.87 28.67 -19.74
CA GLY A 429 2.52 28.91 -20.27
C GLY A 429 1.54 27.74 -20.14
N ALA A 430 1.99 26.55 -19.70
CA ALA A 430 1.12 25.42 -19.39
C ALA A 430 0.59 25.49 -17.94
N SER A 431 -0.67 25.10 -17.76
CA SER A 431 -1.27 24.93 -16.43
C SER A 431 -0.95 23.54 -15.85
N PRO A 432 -0.90 23.39 -14.51
CA PRO A 432 -0.78 22.09 -13.87
C PRO A 432 -1.81 21.06 -14.35
N ALA A 433 -3.04 21.48 -14.65
CA ALA A 433 -4.08 20.64 -15.22
C ALA A 433 -3.72 20.08 -16.60
N GLN A 434 -3.07 20.86 -17.46
CA GLN A 434 -2.62 20.42 -18.78
C GLN A 434 -1.46 19.43 -18.68
N ILE A 435 -0.50 19.69 -17.78
CA ILE A 435 0.61 18.77 -17.50
C ILE A 435 0.07 17.44 -16.97
N TYR A 436 -0.81 17.49 -15.96
CA TYR A 436 -1.48 16.31 -15.44
C TYR A 436 -2.24 15.53 -16.52
N ALA A 437 -3.03 16.20 -17.37
CA ALA A 437 -3.77 15.55 -18.44
C ALA A 437 -2.84 14.86 -19.45
N PHE A 438 -1.71 15.47 -19.78
CA PHE A 438 -0.70 14.85 -20.65
C PHE A 438 -0.09 13.61 -19.98
N VAL A 439 0.30 13.73 -18.71
CA VAL A 439 0.88 12.63 -17.92
C VAL A 439 -0.11 11.46 -17.80
N LEU A 440 -1.37 11.72 -17.46
CA LEU A 440 -2.43 10.71 -17.37
C LEU A 440 -2.66 9.99 -18.70
N ARG A 441 -2.68 10.73 -19.81
CA ARG A 441 -3.05 10.16 -21.12
C ARG A 441 -1.92 9.38 -21.78
N PHE A 442 -0.68 9.80 -21.59
CA PHE A 442 0.45 9.24 -22.32
C PHE A 442 1.45 8.56 -21.39
N ILE A 443 2.00 9.31 -20.43
CA ILE A 443 3.12 8.83 -19.62
C ILE A 443 2.70 7.65 -18.74
N ILE A 444 1.67 7.81 -17.91
CA ILE A 444 1.19 6.77 -17.00
C ILE A 444 0.89 5.44 -17.72
N PRO A 445 0.01 5.39 -18.74
CA PRO A 445 -0.36 4.11 -19.36
C PRO A 445 0.82 3.44 -20.08
N ILE A 446 1.67 4.19 -20.77
CA ILE A 446 2.88 3.64 -21.40
C ILE A 446 3.79 3.04 -20.33
N THR A 447 4.01 3.79 -19.25
CA THR A 447 4.92 3.40 -18.20
C THR A 447 4.43 2.16 -17.43
N ILE A 448 3.13 2.05 -17.11
CA ILE A 448 2.55 0.83 -16.52
C ILE A 448 2.61 -0.34 -17.50
N PHE A 449 2.35 -0.11 -18.79
CA PHE A 449 2.43 -1.15 -19.80
C PHE A 449 3.85 -1.75 -19.90
N LEU A 450 4.90 -0.92 -19.80
CA LEU A 450 6.29 -1.39 -19.76
C LEU A 450 6.57 -2.24 -18.51
N VAL A 451 6.03 -1.87 -17.35
CA VAL A 451 6.11 -2.69 -16.12
C VAL A 451 5.45 -4.04 -16.33
N LEU A 452 4.26 -4.06 -16.92
CA LEU A 452 3.54 -5.30 -17.20
C LEU A 452 4.31 -6.24 -18.14
N LEU A 453 4.86 -5.70 -19.24
CA LEU A 453 5.70 -6.48 -20.16
C LEU A 453 6.93 -7.05 -19.45
N ASN A 454 7.52 -6.27 -18.55
CA ASN A 454 8.63 -6.73 -17.75
C ASN A 454 8.22 -7.90 -16.83
N MET A 455 7.11 -7.75 -16.09
CA MET A 455 6.57 -8.78 -15.20
C MET A 455 6.23 -10.09 -15.94
N MET A 456 5.81 -10.00 -17.19
CA MET A 456 5.52 -11.15 -18.05
C MET A 456 6.78 -11.79 -18.65
N GLY A 457 7.98 -11.29 -18.32
CA GLY A 457 9.25 -11.80 -18.84
C GLY A 457 9.53 -11.43 -20.31
N VAL A 458 8.67 -10.64 -20.95
CA VAL A 458 8.79 -10.29 -22.38
C VAL A 458 10.02 -9.45 -22.65
N LEU A 459 10.37 -8.53 -21.73
CA LEU A 459 11.53 -7.68 -21.89
C LEU A 459 12.85 -8.39 -21.52
N GLY A 460 12.79 -9.62 -20.99
CA GLY A 460 13.98 -10.38 -20.56
C GLY A 460 14.73 -9.78 -19.37
N ILE A 461 14.31 -8.63 -18.85
CA ILE A 461 14.98 -7.88 -17.78
C ILE A 461 14.90 -8.62 -16.42
N PHE A 462 13.89 -9.48 -16.22
CA PHE A 462 13.76 -10.37 -15.05
C PHE A 462 14.04 -11.86 -15.33
N ALA A 463 14.54 -12.21 -16.53
CA ALA A 463 14.82 -13.60 -16.89
C ALA A 463 16.06 -14.18 -16.18
N GLY A 464 16.70 -13.42 -15.27
CA GLY A 464 17.94 -13.78 -14.61
C GLY A 464 18.04 -13.41 -13.13
N THR A 465 16.91 -13.27 -12.41
CA THR A 465 16.90 -13.20 -10.94
C THR A 465 16.02 -14.30 -10.37
#